data_AF-A0A9P6FQQ1-F1
#
_entry.id   AF-A0A9P6FQQ1-F1
#
_cell.length_a   1.000
_cell.length_b   1.000
_cell.length_c   1.000
_cell.angle_alpha   90.00
_cell.angle_beta   90.00
_cell.angle_gamma   90.00
#
_symmetry.space_group_name_H-M   'P 1'
#
loop_
_entity.id
_entity.type
_entity.pdbx_description
1 polymer ?
#
loop_
_entity_poly.entity_id
_entity_poly.type
_entity_poly.pdbx_seq_one_letter_code
_entity_poly.pdbx_strand_id
1 'polypeptide(L)'
;LNLANLYICGDVDCVPNARNALGKERRWEWYRHLVQHPLVIPVHHANVSNLANTLVQTGTHDRLLDDNRLYAHRIGLENPNKLTRIEIYNDMVHVHQIFSFLNSGCVALDNIARFIGRSRFHRDQEEGVVNPDEIGRGGYGPDHLFKNMVNNKSDSDGVEWVTVVQSGKEIPEMKSADVKALFDYWSTIILREP
;
A
#
# COMPACT_ATOMS: atom_id res chain seq x y z
N LEU A 1 23.81 -5.33 8.74
CA LEU A 1 23.55 -6.41 7.76
C LEU A 1 22.47 -5.90 6.80
N ASN A 2 22.80 -5.56 5.55
CA ASN A 2 21.83 -5.07 4.58
C ASN A 2 21.14 -6.28 3.92
N LEU A 3 19.98 -6.66 4.44
CA LEU A 3 19.24 -7.83 3.95
C LEU A 3 18.73 -7.62 2.52
N ALA A 4 18.44 -6.39 2.09
CA ALA A 4 18.00 -6.12 0.72
C ALA A 4 19.07 -6.51 -0.32
N ASN A 5 20.36 -6.28 0.00
CA ASN A 5 21.49 -6.77 -0.82
C ASN A 5 21.55 -8.30 -0.87
N LEU A 6 21.26 -9.01 0.23
CA LEU A 6 21.26 -10.47 0.23
C LEU A 6 20.14 -11.06 -0.66
N TYR A 7 19.00 -10.38 -0.71
CA TYR A 7 17.81 -10.91 -1.36
C TYR A 7 17.65 -10.56 -2.84
N ILE A 8 18.14 -9.40 -3.28
CA ILE A 8 18.10 -9.03 -4.71
C ILE A 8 19.38 -9.49 -5.41
N CYS A 9 20.51 -9.49 -4.70
CA CYS A 9 21.81 -9.63 -5.35
C CYS A 9 22.38 -11.04 -5.31
N GLY A 10 21.82 -11.97 -4.53
CA GLY A 10 22.33 -13.34 -4.39
C GLY A 10 23.78 -13.32 -3.91
N ASP A 11 23.99 -13.62 -2.64
CA ASP A 11 25.34 -13.83 -2.12
C ASP A 11 26.10 -14.80 -3.04
N VAL A 12 27.26 -14.39 -3.55
CA VAL A 12 28.07 -15.22 -4.47
C VAL A 12 28.55 -16.50 -3.79
N ASP A 13 28.71 -16.47 -2.47
CA ASP A 13 29.17 -17.61 -1.68
C ASP A 13 28.00 -18.42 -1.11
N CYS A 14 26.84 -17.79 -0.88
CA CYS A 14 25.70 -18.45 -0.20
C CYS A 14 24.50 -18.79 -1.11
N VAL A 15 24.26 -18.07 -2.21
CA VAL A 15 23.08 -18.27 -3.09
C VAL A 15 23.44 -18.01 -4.56
N PRO A 16 24.16 -18.92 -5.24
CA PRO A 16 24.39 -18.82 -6.67
C PRO A 16 23.06 -18.97 -7.42
N ASN A 17 22.50 -17.86 -7.92
CA ASN A 17 21.33 -17.89 -8.79
C ASN A 17 21.76 -17.82 -10.27
N ALA A 18 20.94 -18.35 -11.18
CA ALA A 18 21.22 -18.31 -12.63
C ALA A 18 21.28 -16.88 -13.22
N ARG A 19 20.86 -15.85 -12.47
CA ARG A 19 20.98 -14.42 -12.84
C ARG A 19 22.36 -13.84 -12.53
N ASN A 20 23.18 -14.48 -11.69
CA ASN A 20 24.58 -14.10 -11.43
C ASN A 20 25.56 -14.65 -12.48
N ALA A 21 25.13 -14.70 -13.74
CA ALA A 21 25.92 -14.82 -14.97
C ALA A 21 27.23 -15.63 -14.85
N LEU A 22 27.17 -16.82 -14.24
CA LEU A 22 28.29 -17.76 -14.10
C LEU A 22 29.57 -17.09 -13.55
N GLY A 23 29.45 -16.21 -12.56
CA GLY A 23 30.60 -15.62 -11.87
C GLY A 23 31.34 -14.51 -12.63
N LYS A 24 30.70 -13.87 -13.62
CA LYS A 24 31.22 -12.64 -14.23
C LYS A 24 30.47 -11.42 -13.67
N GLU A 25 31.21 -10.45 -13.14
CA GLU A 25 30.72 -9.09 -12.87
C GLU A 25 30.19 -8.47 -14.17
N ARG A 26 28.91 -8.67 -14.46
CA ARG A 26 28.20 -7.78 -15.39
C ARG A 26 27.75 -6.60 -14.55
N ARG A 27 28.34 -5.43 -14.78
CA ARG A 27 27.99 -4.20 -14.07
C ARG A 27 26.48 -3.99 -14.08
N TRP A 28 25.90 -4.10 -12.89
CA TRP A 28 24.48 -3.92 -12.57
C TRP A 28 24.06 -2.44 -12.57
N GLU A 29 24.85 -1.54 -13.17
CA GLU A 29 24.58 -0.10 -13.23
C GLU A 29 23.24 0.20 -13.91
N TRP A 30 22.92 -0.51 -15.00
CA TRP A 30 21.62 -0.37 -15.68
C TRP A 30 20.44 -0.78 -14.81
N TYR A 31 20.55 -1.89 -14.09
CA TYR A 31 19.51 -2.31 -13.15
C TYR A 31 19.41 -1.35 -11.98
N ARG A 32 20.52 -0.81 -11.46
CA ARG A 32 20.54 0.23 -10.43
C ARG A 32 19.79 1.48 -10.90
N HIS A 33 20.02 1.95 -12.12
CA HIS A 33 19.28 3.08 -12.69
C HIS A 33 17.79 2.75 -12.91
N LEU A 34 17.48 1.53 -13.37
CA LEU A 34 16.11 1.10 -13.60
C LEU A 34 15.31 0.94 -12.30
N VAL A 35 15.91 0.38 -11.25
CA VAL A 35 15.26 0.28 -9.93
C VAL A 35 15.14 1.63 -9.23
N GLN A 36 15.88 2.65 -9.66
CA GLN A 36 15.70 4.02 -9.17
C GLN A 36 14.74 4.82 -10.06
N HIS A 37 14.29 4.25 -11.18
CA HIS A 37 13.42 4.96 -12.10
C HIS A 37 12.03 5.17 -11.49
N PRO A 38 11.47 6.40 -11.49
CA PRO A 38 10.20 6.71 -10.84
C PRO A 38 9.03 5.87 -11.37
N LEU A 39 9.03 5.51 -12.66
CA LEU A 39 7.99 4.65 -13.24
C LEU A 39 8.11 3.16 -12.88
N VAL A 40 9.20 2.76 -12.21
CA VAL A 40 9.46 1.39 -11.79
C VAL A 40 9.31 1.26 -10.28
N ILE A 41 9.90 2.19 -9.51
CA ILE A 41 9.78 2.25 -8.05
C ILE A 41 9.15 3.58 -7.63
N PRO A 42 7.81 3.70 -7.78
CA PRO A 42 7.12 4.97 -7.55
C PRO A 42 7.19 5.44 -6.10
N VAL A 43 7.29 4.51 -5.15
CA VAL A 43 7.33 4.81 -3.72
C VAL A 43 8.50 5.72 -3.33
N HIS A 44 9.66 5.61 -3.98
CA HIS A 44 10.84 6.40 -3.62
C HIS A 44 11.06 7.64 -4.50
N HIS A 45 10.75 7.54 -5.80
CA HIS A 45 11.23 8.54 -6.78
C HIS A 45 10.12 9.17 -7.63
N ALA A 46 8.93 8.58 -7.74
CA ALA A 46 7.85 9.21 -8.51
C ALA A 46 7.25 10.39 -7.75
N ASN A 47 6.76 11.40 -8.46
CA ASN A 47 5.82 12.36 -7.88
C ASN A 47 4.48 11.65 -7.68
N VAL A 48 3.97 11.60 -6.45
CA VAL A 48 2.71 10.94 -6.12
C VAL A 48 1.62 11.91 -5.66
N SER A 49 1.84 13.21 -5.84
CA SER A 49 0.83 14.26 -5.63
C SER A 49 -0.27 14.25 -6.69
N ASN A 50 -1.45 14.75 -6.32
CA ASN A 50 -2.66 14.81 -7.13
C ASN A 50 -3.16 13.45 -7.64
N LEU A 51 -2.83 12.37 -6.94
CA LEU A 51 -3.40 11.06 -7.24
C LEU A 51 -4.83 10.96 -6.71
N ALA A 52 -5.61 10.07 -7.31
CA ALA A 52 -6.98 9.80 -6.87
C ALA A 52 -7.00 9.08 -5.51
N ASN A 53 -8.20 8.93 -4.95
CA ASN A 53 -8.41 8.08 -3.78
C ASN A 53 -7.79 6.70 -3.99
N THR A 54 -6.97 6.26 -3.05
CA THR A 54 -6.07 5.11 -3.21
C THR A 54 -6.33 4.08 -2.11
N LEU A 55 -6.53 2.83 -2.53
CA LEU A 55 -6.56 1.65 -1.66
C LEU A 55 -5.32 0.80 -1.95
N VAL A 56 -4.59 0.44 -0.90
CA VAL A 56 -3.49 -0.53 -0.94
C VAL A 56 -3.90 -1.75 -0.11
N GLN A 57 -3.76 -2.95 -0.67
CA GLN A 57 -4.01 -4.20 0.05
C GLN A 57 -2.75 -5.06 0.02
N THR A 58 -2.34 -5.57 1.16
CA THR A 58 -1.16 -6.43 1.30
C THR A 58 -1.36 -7.46 2.40
N GLY A 59 -0.51 -8.49 2.45
CA GLY A 59 -0.56 -9.53 3.46
C GLY A 59 0.61 -9.44 4.44
N THR A 60 0.46 -9.95 5.66
CA THR A 60 1.58 -9.98 6.64
C THR A 60 2.75 -10.85 6.21
N HIS A 61 2.53 -11.80 5.30
CA HIS A 61 3.57 -12.66 4.72
C HIS A 61 3.93 -12.25 3.29
N ASP A 62 3.56 -11.03 2.88
CA ASP A 62 4.01 -10.44 1.62
C ASP A 62 5.37 -9.78 1.81
N ARG A 63 6.31 -10.10 0.93
CA ARG A 63 7.64 -9.47 0.91
C ARG A 63 7.57 -7.97 0.61
N LEU A 64 6.51 -7.52 -0.05
CA LEU A 64 6.27 -6.12 -0.39
C LEU A 64 5.48 -5.35 0.68
N LEU A 65 5.27 -5.95 1.87
CA LEU A 65 4.51 -5.31 2.96
C LEU A 65 5.02 -3.90 3.28
N ASP A 66 6.33 -3.76 3.51
CA ASP A 66 6.89 -2.47 3.91
C ASP A 66 6.87 -1.45 2.76
N ASP A 67 7.04 -1.87 1.50
CA ASP A 67 6.90 -1.01 0.33
C ASP A 67 5.48 -0.47 0.20
N ASN A 68 4.48 -1.33 0.42
CA ASN A 68 3.07 -0.96 0.42
C ASN A 68 2.74 0.02 1.55
N ARG A 69 3.25 -0.21 2.76
CA ARG A 69 3.10 0.70 3.91
C ARG A 69 3.71 2.05 3.60
N LEU A 70 4.92 2.06 3.06
CA LEU A 70 5.61 3.29 2.72
C LEU A 70 4.88 4.06 1.61
N TYR A 71 4.39 3.35 0.59
CA TYR A 71 3.61 3.94 -0.48
C TYR A 71 2.33 4.59 0.04
N ALA A 72 1.54 3.88 0.87
CA ALA A 72 0.33 4.43 1.46
C ALA A 72 0.60 5.66 2.33
N HIS A 73 1.62 5.60 3.19
CA HIS A 73 2.05 6.75 4.01
C HIS A 73 2.36 7.97 3.15
N ARG A 74 3.17 7.78 2.09
CA ARG A 74 3.57 8.85 1.20
C ARG A 74 2.39 9.44 0.42
N ILE A 75 1.49 8.58 -0.07
CA ILE A 75 0.25 9.02 -0.73
C ILE A 75 -0.59 9.88 0.22
N GLY A 76 -0.76 9.45 1.48
CA GLY A 76 -1.50 10.20 2.48
C GLY A 76 -0.92 11.59 2.75
N LEU A 77 0.40 11.68 2.93
CA LEU A 77 1.10 12.95 3.13
C LEU A 77 1.01 13.89 1.92
N GLU A 78 1.20 13.38 0.70
CA GLU A 78 1.21 14.19 -0.52
C GLU A 78 -0.21 14.51 -1.05
N ASN A 79 -1.24 13.83 -0.53
CA ASN A 79 -2.64 14.00 -0.96
C ASN A 79 -3.61 14.08 0.25
N PRO A 80 -3.45 15.07 1.15
CA PRO A 80 -4.20 15.13 2.41
C PRO A 80 -5.74 15.22 2.23
N ASN A 81 -6.19 15.73 1.07
CA ASN A 81 -7.61 15.86 0.74
C ASN A 81 -8.20 14.60 0.09
N LYS A 82 -7.39 13.57 -0.18
CA LYS A 82 -7.84 12.34 -0.83
C LYS A 82 -8.01 11.22 0.19
N LEU A 83 -8.92 10.30 -0.11
CA LEU A 83 -9.12 9.09 0.69
C LEU A 83 -7.97 8.13 0.39
N THR A 84 -7.11 7.92 1.38
CA THR A 84 -6.01 6.94 1.31
C THR A 84 -6.20 5.89 2.39
N ARG A 85 -6.14 4.62 1.99
CA ARG A 85 -6.37 3.48 2.88
C ARG A 85 -5.38 2.37 2.59
N ILE A 86 -4.87 1.74 3.63
CA ILE A 86 -4.12 0.50 3.54
C ILE A 86 -4.74 -0.59 4.41
N GLU A 87 -4.92 -1.76 3.82
CA GLU A 87 -5.41 -2.96 4.50
C GLU A 87 -4.31 -4.02 4.52
N ILE A 88 -3.93 -4.44 5.73
CA ILE A 88 -2.92 -5.46 5.98
C ILE A 88 -3.65 -6.72 6.45
N TYR A 89 -3.67 -7.74 5.61
CA TYR A 89 -4.37 -8.99 5.87
C TYR A 89 -3.48 -9.96 6.63
N ASN A 90 -3.91 -10.37 7.82
CA ASN A 90 -3.17 -11.34 8.63
C ASN A 90 -3.10 -12.70 7.95
N ASP A 91 -1.91 -13.30 8.03
CA ASP A 91 -1.58 -14.62 7.51
C ASP A 91 -1.76 -14.78 6.00
N MET A 92 -1.86 -13.67 5.27
CA MET A 92 -2.01 -13.67 3.81
C MET A 92 -0.68 -13.46 3.10
N VAL A 93 -0.59 -14.10 1.93
CA VAL A 93 0.55 -14.02 1.01
C VAL A 93 0.32 -12.95 -0.07
N HIS A 94 1.32 -12.79 -0.93
CA HIS A 94 1.28 -11.90 -2.08
C HIS A 94 0.06 -12.19 -3.00
N VAL A 95 -0.67 -11.14 -3.38
CA VAL A 95 -1.89 -11.18 -4.22
C VAL A 95 -2.95 -12.18 -3.73
N HIS A 96 -3.21 -12.23 -2.43
CA HIS A 96 -4.17 -13.19 -1.84
C HIS A 96 -5.60 -13.09 -2.39
N GLN A 97 -5.97 -12.00 -3.06
CA GLN A 97 -7.27 -11.78 -3.69
C GLN A 97 -7.60 -12.84 -4.76
N ILE A 98 -6.60 -13.45 -5.39
CA ILE A 98 -6.83 -14.53 -6.39
C ILE A 98 -7.37 -15.80 -5.73
N PHE A 99 -7.13 -15.97 -4.42
CA PHE A 99 -7.60 -17.12 -3.66
C PHE A 99 -8.99 -16.83 -3.09
N SER A 100 -9.96 -16.58 -3.95
CA SER A 100 -11.35 -16.31 -3.56
C SER A 100 -12.05 -17.51 -2.88
N PHE A 101 -11.41 -18.66 -2.81
CA PHE A 101 -11.86 -19.77 -1.94
C PHE A 101 -11.47 -19.57 -0.47
N LEU A 102 -10.55 -18.65 -0.18
CA LEU A 102 -10.21 -18.23 1.19
C LEU A 102 -11.12 -17.07 1.59
N ASN A 103 -11.61 -17.10 2.84
CA ASN A 103 -12.44 -16.03 3.39
C ASN A 103 -11.78 -14.65 3.25
N SER A 104 -10.48 -14.53 3.58
CA SER A 104 -9.74 -13.28 3.44
C SER A 104 -9.66 -12.78 1.98
N GLY A 105 -9.58 -13.68 0.99
CA GLY A 105 -9.61 -13.33 -0.43
C GLY A 105 -10.96 -12.73 -0.84
N CYS A 106 -12.06 -13.34 -0.40
CA CYS A 106 -13.41 -12.78 -0.60
C CYS A 106 -13.57 -11.42 0.08
N VAL A 107 -13.17 -11.30 1.34
CA VAL A 107 -13.24 -10.04 2.10
C VAL A 107 -12.44 -8.95 1.41
N ALA A 108 -11.25 -9.26 0.89
CA ALA A 108 -10.43 -8.30 0.15
C ALA A 108 -11.12 -7.79 -1.12
N LEU A 109 -11.76 -8.68 -1.89
CA LEU A 109 -12.53 -8.30 -3.07
C LEU A 109 -13.76 -7.45 -2.72
N ASP A 110 -14.49 -7.82 -1.67
CA ASP A 110 -15.62 -7.04 -1.17
C ASP A 110 -15.19 -5.65 -0.71
N ASN A 111 -14.05 -5.55 -0.03
CA ASN A 111 -13.50 -4.27 0.43
C ASN A 111 -13.03 -3.39 -0.73
N ILE A 112 -12.50 -3.97 -1.82
CA ILE A 112 -12.24 -3.21 -3.06
C ILE A 112 -13.54 -2.60 -3.59
N ALA A 113 -14.61 -3.40 -3.70
CA ALA A 113 -15.89 -2.91 -4.21
C ALA A 113 -16.47 -1.79 -3.34
N ARG A 114 -16.42 -1.95 -2.01
CA ARG A 114 -16.85 -0.91 -1.06
C ARG A 114 -15.98 0.34 -1.16
N PHE A 115 -14.66 0.20 -1.27
CA PHE A 115 -13.76 1.34 -1.44
C PHE A 115 -14.03 2.10 -2.73
N ILE A 116 -14.30 1.43 -3.85
CA ILE A 116 -14.70 2.08 -5.10
C ILE A 116 -15.97 2.91 -4.89
N GLY A 117 -16.98 2.36 -4.19
CA GLY A 117 -18.20 3.08 -3.86
C GLY A 117 -17.94 4.30 -2.96
N ARG A 118 -17.15 4.14 -1.89
CA ARG A 118 -16.72 5.26 -1.01
C ARG A 118 -15.96 6.33 -1.78
N SER A 119 -15.04 5.92 -2.66
CA SER A 119 -14.22 6.81 -3.48
C SER A 119 -15.06 7.65 -4.43
N ARG A 120 -16.04 7.04 -5.11
CA ARG A 120 -17.01 7.74 -5.95
C ARG A 120 -17.84 8.73 -5.14
N PHE A 121 -18.33 8.29 -3.98
CA PHE A 121 -19.10 9.14 -3.09
C PHE A 121 -18.32 10.39 -2.66
N HIS A 122 -17.06 10.25 -2.26
CA HIS A 122 -16.21 11.40 -1.91
C HIS A 122 -15.99 12.34 -3.12
N ARG A 123 -15.71 11.81 -4.30
CA ARG A 123 -15.60 12.61 -5.53
C ARG A 123 -16.90 13.37 -5.82
N ASP A 124 -18.04 12.70 -5.75
CA ASP A 124 -19.33 13.30 -6.07
C ASP A 124 -19.69 14.42 -5.07
N GLN A 125 -19.23 14.32 -3.82
CA GLN A 125 -19.30 15.41 -2.85
C GLN A 125 -18.36 16.57 -3.21
N GLU A 126 -17.11 16.29 -3.60
CA GLU A 126 -16.15 17.31 -4.08
C GLU A 126 -16.67 18.07 -5.30
N GLU A 127 -17.36 17.37 -6.21
CA GLU A 127 -17.93 17.92 -7.46
C GLU A 127 -19.34 18.52 -7.27
N GLY A 128 -19.94 18.42 -6.09
CA GLY A 128 -21.28 18.93 -5.80
C GLY A 128 -22.43 18.18 -6.49
N VAL A 129 -22.18 16.95 -6.95
CA VAL A 129 -23.17 16.08 -7.61
C VAL A 129 -24.16 15.49 -6.60
N VAL A 130 -23.71 15.21 -5.38
CA VAL A 130 -24.53 14.67 -4.29
C VAL A 130 -24.69 15.74 -3.21
N ASN A 131 -25.94 16.10 -2.89
CA ASN A 131 -26.24 16.98 -1.77
C ASN A 131 -26.17 16.20 -0.45
N PRO A 132 -25.32 16.59 0.53
CA PRO A 132 -25.23 15.95 1.84
C PRO A 132 -26.58 15.74 2.55
N ASP A 133 -27.54 16.64 2.32
CA ASP A 133 -28.85 16.64 2.98
C ASP A 133 -29.82 15.56 2.44
N GLU A 134 -29.56 15.02 1.25
CA GLU A 134 -30.44 14.03 0.58
C GLU A 134 -30.05 12.58 0.86
N ILE A 135 -28.84 12.38 1.38
CA ILE A 135 -28.18 11.10 1.62
C ILE A 135 -28.96 10.19 2.59
N GLY A 136 -29.74 10.78 3.51
CA GLY A 136 -30.52 10.06 4.51
C GLY A 136 -31.95 9.65 4.09
N ARG A 137 -32.47 10.11 2.94
CA ARG A 137 -33.92 9.98 2.63
C ARG A 137 -34.30 8.89 1.61
N GLY A 138 -33.34 8.33 0.87
CA GLY A 138 -33.61 7.48 -0.30
C GLY A 138 -33.34 5.98 -0.18
N GLY A 139 -32.94 5.45 0.98
CA GLY A 139 -32.60 4.02 1.13
C GLY A 139 -31.27 3.57 0.49
N TYR A 140 -30.67 4.42 -0.36
CA TYR A 140 -29.28 4.33 -0.84
C TYR A 140 -28.33 5.12 0.06
N GLY A 141 -28.48 4.96 1.38
CA GLY A 141 -27.59 5.61 2.33
C GLY A 141 -26.16 5.06 2.20
N PRO A 142 -25.13 5.88 2.51
CA PRO A 142 -23.72 5.51 2.50
C PRO A 142 -23.47 4.40 3.52
N ASP A 143 -24.39 4.16 4.45
CA ASP A 143 -24.33 3.12 5.46
C ASP A 143 -23.77 1.82 4.92
N HIS A 144 -24.22 1.29 3.78
CA HIS A 144 -23.67 0.04 3.23
C HIS A 144 -22.22 0.16 2.71
N LEU A 145 -21.79 1.34 2.27
CA LEU A 145 -20.42 1.64 1.83
C LEU A 145 -19.44 1.72 3.00
N PHE A 146 -19.91 2.20 4.16
CA PHE A 146 -19.10 2.37 5.37
C PHE A 146 -19.37 1.29 6.43
N LYS A 147 -20.38 0.43 6.23
CA LYS A 147 -20.81 -0.56 7.23
C LYS A 147 -19.65 -1.50 7.55
N ASN A 148 -19.28 -1.53 8.82
CA ASN A 148 -18.21 -2.36 9.36
C ASN A 148 -16.81 -2.09 8.76
N MET A 149 -16.64 -1.00 8.02
CA MET A 149 -15.31 -0.54 7.61
C MET A 149 -14.76 0.43 8.66
N VAL A 150 -13.54 0.21 9.10
CA VAL A 150 -12.77 1.19 9.85
C VAL A 150 -12.57 2.42 8.98
N ASN A 151 -12.81 3.62 9.50
CA ASN A 151 -12.70 4.89 8.77
C ASN A 151 -11.90 5.96 9.53
N ASN A 152 -11.16 5.56 10.56
CA ASN A 152 -10.32 6.46 11.33
C ASN A 152 -9.04 6.74 10.54
N LYS A 153 -8.80 8.01 10.24
CA LYS A 153 -7.54 8.46 9.64
C LYS A 153 -6.51 8.68 10.73
N SER A 154 -5.26 8.34 10.43
CA SER A 154 -4.10 8.69 11.26
C SER A 154 -3.83 10.19 11.18
N ASP A 155 -3.62 10.83 12.33
CA ASP A 155 -3.40 12.28 12.41
C ASP A 155 -2.11 12.74 11.73
N SER A 156 -1.13 11.85 11.59
CA SER A 156 0.19 12.22 11.06
C SER A 156 0.30 12.15 9.54
N ASP A 157 -0.51 11.32 8.88
CA ASP A 157 -0.43 11.07 7.44
C ASP A 157 -1.79 10.99 6.73
N GLY A 158 -2.90 11.13 7.44
CA GLY A 158 -4.25 11.11 6.86
C GLY A 158 -4.68 9.75 6.31
N VAL A 159 -3.93 8.68 6.56
CA VAL A 159 -4.19 7.32 6.04
C VAL A 159 -5.11 6.54 6.99
N GLU A 160 -6.07 5.81 6.43
CA GLU A 160 -6.80 4.76 7.13
C GLU A 160 -5.95 3.48 7.20
N TRP A 161 -5.33 3.24 8.35
CA TRP A 161 -4.51 2.05 8.61
C TRP A 161 -5.37 0.94 9.19
N VAL A 162 -5.48 -0.19 8.49
CA VAL A 162 -6.37 -1.28 8.87
C VAL A 162 -5.66 -2.62 8.85
N THR A 163 -5.79 -3.37 9.93
CA THR A 163 -5.48 -4.80 9.95
C THR A 163 -6.77 -5.59 9.73
N VAL A 164 -6.74 -6.55 8.80
CA VAL A 164 -7.87 -7.46 8.54
C VAL A 164 -7.49 -8.84 9.05
N VAL A 165 -8.17 -9.32 10.08
CA VAL A 165 -7.93 -10.67 10.62
C VAL A 165 -8.65 -11.73 9.77
N GLN A 166 -8.30 -13.01 9.94
CA GLN A 166 -8.85 -14.11 9.14
C GLN A 166 -10.38 -14.21 9.12
N SER A 167 -11.06 -13.72 10.17
CA SER A 167 -12.53 -13.66 10.22
C SER A 167 -13.13 -12.58 9.31
N GLY A 168 -12.31 -11.77 8.65
CA GLY A 168 -12.73 -10.60 7.86
C GLY A 168 -13.02 -9.37 8.72
N LYS A 169 -12.81 -9.44 10.04
CA LYS A 169 -12.98 -8.29 10.93
C LYS A 169 -11.83 -7.30 10.72
N GLU A 170 -12.20 -6.04 10.55
CA GLU A 170 -11.25 -4.92 10.50
C GLU A 170 -10.92 -4.42 11.90
N ILE A 171 -9.64 -4.13 12.12
CA ILE A 171 -9.10 -3.56 13.35
C ILE A 171 -8.34 -2.29 12.96
N PRO A 172 -8.69 -1.11 13.54
CA PRO A 172 -7.93 0.10 13.30
C PRO A 172 -6.51 -0.07 13.85
N GLU A 173 -5.52 0.35 13.09
CA GLU A 173 -4.13 0.39 13.53
C GLU A 173 -3.62 1.83 13.51
N MET A 174 -2.77 2.20 14.47
CA MET A 174 -2.09 3.51 14.47
C MET A 174 -0.60 3.25 14.28
N LYS A 175 -0.13 3.19 13.02
CA LYS A 175 1.24 2.72 12.69
C LYS A 175 2.12 3.70 11.91
N SER A 176 1.71 4.95 11.78
CA SER A 176 2.49 5.94 11.01
C SER A 176 3.90 6.21 11.57
N ALA A 177 4.08 6.16 12.90
CA ALA A 177 5.38 6.38 13.54
C ALA A 177 6.44 5.33 13.12
N ASP A 178 6.03 4.07 12.97
CA ASP A 178 6.92 2.98 12.53
C ASP A 178 7.33 3.14 11.06
N VAL A 179 6.46 3.73 10.24
CA VAL A 179 6.70 3.94 8.81
C VAL A 179 7.66 5.11 8.56
N LYS A 180 7.63 6.14 9.40
CA LYS A 180 8.63 7.22 9.34
C LYS A 180 10.04 6.69 9.57
N ALA A 181 10.22 5.81 10.56
CA ALA A 181 11.51 5.17 10.83
C ALA A 181 11.99 4.31 9.64
N LEU A 182 11.07 3.58 8.98
CA LEU A 182 11.37 2.86 7.74
C LEU A 182 11.83 3.82 6.63
N PHE A 183 11.13 4.95 6.42
CA PHE A 183 11.53 5.93 5.41
C PHE A 183 12.91 6.55 5.68
N ASP A 184 13.17 6.93 6.93
CA ASP A 184 14.47 7.50 7.35
C ASP A 184 15.61 6.48 7.13
N TYR A 185 15.36 5.19 7.35
CA TYR A 185 16.30 4.10 7.10
C TYR A 185 16.53 3.86 5.59
N TRP A 186 15.46 3.82 4.80
CA TRP A 186 15.55 3.59 3.35
C TRP A 186 16.21 4.76 2.62
N SER A 187 15.92 6.00 3.02
CA SER A 187 16.60 7.18 2.48
C SER A 187 18.09 7.16 2.78
N THR A 188 18.53 6.67 3.95
CA THR A 188 19.96 6.53 4.26
C THR A 188 20.67 5.42 3.48
N ILE A 189 19.97 4.39 3.01
CA ILE A 189 20.57 3.26 2.28
C ILE A 189 20.55 3.47 0.78
N ILE A 190 19.45 3.97 0.22
CA ILE A 190 19.27 4.15 -1.22
C ILE A 190 19.87 5.47 -1.71
N LEU A 191 19.82 6.54 -0.90
CA LEU A 191 20.27 7.89 -1.30
C LEU A 191 21.71 8.21 -0.90
N ARG A 192 22.46 7.25 -0.34
CA ARG A 192 23.93 7.40 -0.31
C ARG A 192 24.43 7.28 -1.74
N GLU A 193 24.72 8.42 -2.34
CA GLU A 193 25.63 8.47 -3.49
C GLU A 193 26.95 7.77 -3.10
N PRO A 194 27.58 7.01 -4.02
CA PRO A 194 28.94 6.53 -3.82
C PRO A 194 29.93 7.69 -3.64
#